data_AF-A0A7R9TQP5-F1
#
_entry.id   AF-A0A7R9TQP5-F1
#
_cell.length_a   1.000
_cell.length_b   1.000
_cell.length_c   1.000
_cell.angle_alpha   90.00
_cell.angle_beta   90.00
_cell.angle_gamma   90.00
#
_symmetry.space_group_name_H-M   'P 1'
#
loop_
_entity.id
_entity.type
_entity.pdbx_description
1 polymer ?
#
loop_
_entity_poly.entity_id
_entity_poly.type
_entity_poly.pdbx_seq_one_letter_code
_entity_poly.pdbx_strand_id
1 'polypeptide(L)'
;GKMNPDWALRSQPPIMWFAHRSHWIYKLPYYPTLIALGGIGFDLTIVPILFSKYRYVVGFPACLFFNAMNKFMFNIGIFPYVMVCSLVLFMPPAFFVALPKIIGACLLGAGNDVWTQQVPDWLGLGTRKQKDDDVENARGSATVGDPLLDDNKPTSASAQERDARPWGWLTRKKLFVLIFMGGFAAFHVAFPLRHFVLYHSDPSWTEEGHFSAWHMMLRSKRGDAFVRLFTDEQEMRACEADAAACRGAGV
;
A
#
# COMPACT_ATOMS: atom_id res chain seq x y z
N GLY A 1 7.19 -2.42 15.83
CA GLY A 1 6.49 -2.83 14.58
C GLY A 1 5.28 -3.68 14.89
N LYS A 2 4.32 -3.84 13.96
CA LYS A 2 3.05 -4.59 14.18
C LYS A 2 3.23 -6.05 14.62
N MET A 3 4.43 -6.62 14.44
CA MET A 3 4.80 -7.96 14.92
C MET A 3 5.35 -8.00 16.36
N ASN A 4 5.38 -6.89 17.09
CA ASN A 4 5.70 -6.92 18.52
C ASN A 4 4.58 -7.71 19.25
N PRO A 5 4.89 -8.63 20.19
CA PRO A 5 3.90 -9.27 21.05
C PRO A 5 2.91 -8.28 21.69
N ASP A 6 3.33 -7.05 22.00
CA ASP A 6 2.42 -6.02 22.52
C ASP A 6 1.35 -5.58 21.50
N TRP A 7 1.66 -5.62 20.21
CA TRP A 7 0.72 -5.32 19.13
C TRP A 7 -0.14 -6.54 18.77
N ALA A 8 0.47 -7.72 18.58
CA ALA A 8 -0.21 -8.89 18.04
C ALA A 8 -0.97 -9.72 19.09
N LEU A 9 -0.41 -9.86 20.31
CA LEU A 9 -1.00 -10.69 21.38
C LEU A 9 -1.74 -9.85 22.42
N ARG A 10 -1.22 -8.66 22.75
CA ARG A 10 -1.79 -7.81 23.82
C ARG A 10 -2.63 -6.65 23.30
N SER A 11 -2.65 -6.39 21.98
CA SER A 11 -3.47 -5.34 21.36
C SER A 11 -3.31 -3.96 22.01
N GLN A 12 -2.14 -3.66 22.59
CA GLN A 12 -1.88 -2.45 23.39
C GLN A 12 -2.18 -1.15 22.62
N PRO A 13 -1.72 -0.96 21.37
CA PRO A 13 -2.01 0.28 20.65
C PRO A 13 -3.50 0.52 20.36
N PRO A 14 -4.28 -0.46 19.85
CA PRO A 14 -5.74 -0.33 19.78
C PRO A 14 -6.39 -0.03 21.14
N ILE A 15 -5.97 -0.70 22.21
CA ILE A 15 -6.49 -0.46 23.58
C ILE A 15 -6.24 1.01 23.98
N MET A 16 -5.02 1.50 23.84
CA MET A 16 -4.65 2.88 24.17
C MET A 16 -5.40 3.91 23.31
N TRP A 17 -5.57 3.61 22.01
CA TRP A 17 -6.26 4.47 21.06
C TRP A 17 -7.76 4.59 21.38
N PHE A 18 -8.37 3.49 21.80
CA PHE A 18 -9.80 3.41 22.10
C PHE A 18 -10.15 3.74 23.55
N ALA A 19 -9.17 3.77 24.47
CA ALA A 19 -9.38 4.06 25.90
C ALA A 19 -10.14 5.37 26.16
N HIS A 20 -9.96 6.37 25.29
CA HIS A 20 -10.57 7.70 25.43
C HIS A 20 -11.84 7.86 24.58
N ARG A 21 -12.31 6.82 23.88
CA ARG A 21 -13.49 6.88 23.01
C ARG A 21 -14.72 6.33 23.73
N SER A 22 -15.82 7.10 23.69
CA SER A 22 -17.03 6.82 24.49
C SER A 22 -17.99 5.80 23.86
N HIS A 23 -17.83 5.47 22.57
CA HIS A 23 -18.77 4.58 21.88
C HIS A 23 -18.69 3.14 22.39
N TRP A 24 -19.86 2.51 22.56
CA TRP A 24 -20.01 1.18 23.17
C TRP A 24 -19.23 0.06 22.45
N ILE A 25 -19.12 0.14 21.11
CA ILE A 25 -18.40 -0.84 20.28
C ILE A 25 -16.95 -1.05 20.75
N TYR A 26 -16.32 0.02 21.25
CA TYR A 26 -14.91 0.03 21.67
C TYR A 26 -14.69 -0.65 23.02
N LYS A 27 -15.76 -0.86 23.80
CA LYS A 27 -15.73 -1.51 25.12
C LYS A 27 -15.92 -3.03 25.05
N LEU A 28 -16.20 -3.58 23.87
CA LEU A 28 -16.33 -5.03 23.69
C LEU A 28 -14.99 -5.73 23.95
N PRO A 29 -14.97 -6.87 24.67
CA PRO A 29 -13.73 -7.47 25.20
C PRO A 29 -12.73 -7.91 24.12
N TYR A 30 -13.21 -8.30 22.94
CA TYR A 30 -12.37 -8.76 21.83
C TYR A 30 -12.20 -7.73 20.72
N TYR A 31 -12.84 -6.56 20.83
CA TYR A 31 -12.81 -5.57 19.76
C TYR A 31 -11.38 -5.07 19.45
N PRO A 32 -10.55 -4.68 20.44
CA PRO A 32 -9.17 -4.25 20.16
C PRO A 32 -8.33 -5.33 19.47
N THR A 33 -8.54 -6.59 19.84
CA THR A 33 -7.84 -7.75 19.25
C THR A 33 -8.31 -8.04 17.82
N LEU A 34 -9.60 -7.91 17.53
CA LEU A 34 -10.11 -8.02 16.17
C LEU A 34 -9.53 -6.94 15.26
N ILE A 35 -9.40 -5.70 15.75
CA ILE A 35 -8.76 -4.61 15.00
C ILE A 35 -7.27 -4.89 14.78
N ALA A 36 -6.55 -5.36 15.80
CA ALA A 36 -5.12 -5.65 15.69
C ALA A 36 -4.85 -6.78 14.67
N LEU A 37 -5.52 -7.93 14.84
CA LEU A 37 -5.34 -9.09 13.98
C LEU A 37 -5.93 -8.88 12.59
N GLY A 38 -7.05 -8.16 12.49
CA GLY A 38 -7.66 -7.79 11.20
C GLY A 38 -6.72 -6.92 10.36
N GLY A 39 -6.02 -5.96 10.98
CA GLY A 39 -5.01 -5.17 10.30
C GLY A 39 -3.82 -5.99 9.80
N ILE A 40 -3.33 -6.94 10.62
CA ILE A 40 -2.23 -7.84 10.21
C ILE A 40 -2.68 -8.77 9.08
N GLY A 41 -3.86 -9.39 9.23
CA GLY A 41 -4.42 -10.29 8.21
C GLY A 41 -4.65 -9.56 6.89
N PHE A 42 -5.16 -8.34 6.93
CA PHE A 42 -5.32 -7.51 5.74
C PHE A 42 -3.99 -7.25 5.05
N ASP A 43 -2.97 -6.76 5.77
CA ASP A 43 -1.66 -6.45 5.19
C ASP A 43 -1.01 -7.68 4.53
N LEU A 44 -1.15 -8.86 5.14
CA LEU A 44 -0.58 -10.12 4.63
C LEU A 44 -1.33 -10.67 3.41
N THR A 45 -2.64 -10.41 3.30
CA THR A 45 -3.49 -10.99 2.25
C THR A 45 -3.70 -10.05 1.08
N ILE A 46 -3.70 -8.74 1.29
CA ILE A 46 -4.09 -7.78 0.26
C ILE A 46 -3.10 -7.72 -0.90
N VAL A 47 -1.80 -7.82 -0.61
CA VAL A 47 -0.74 -7.77 -1.63
C VAL A 47 -0.90 -8.92 -2.63
N PRO A 48 -0.91 -10.21 -2.23
CA PRO A 48 -1.11 -11.30 -3.19
C PRO A 48 -2.46 -11.22 -3.91
N ILE A 49 -3.52 -10.72 -3.26
CA ILE A 49 -4.83 -10.50 -3.89
C ILE A 49 -4.72 -9.45 -5.01
N LEU A 50 -4.04 -8.32 -4.79
CA LEU A 50 -3.85 -7.26 -5.78
C LEU A 50 -3.00 -7.69 -6.99
N PHE A 51 -2.10 -8.66 -6.81
CA PHE A 51 -1.34 -9.27 -7.90
C PHE A 51 -2.09 -10.40 -8.63
N SER A 52 -3.26 -10.81 -8.13
CA SER A 52 -4.06 -11.88 -8.71
C SER A 52 -5.14 -11.35 -9.67
N LYS A 53 -5.81 -12.27 -10.37
CA LYS A 53 -7.02 -11.96 -11.17
C LYS A 53 -8.16 -11.35 -10.35
N TYR A 54 -8.14 -11.47 -9.02
CA TYR A 54 -9.16 -10.95 -8.12
C TYR A 54 -8.92 -9.48 -7.69
N ARG A 55 -7.91 -8.82 -8.25
CA ARG A 55 -7.52 -7.46 -7.84
C ARG A 55 -8.67 -6.45 -7.85
N TYR A 56 -9.60 -6.50 -8.79
CA TYR A 56 -10.67 -5.49 -8.88
C TYR A 56 -11.96 -5.87 -8.19
N VAL A 57 -12.28 -7.16 -8.16
CA VAL A 57 -13.52 -7.66 -7.55
C VAL A 57 -13.38 -7.80 -6.03
N VAL A 58 -12.17 -8.10 -5.54
CA VAL A 58 -11.90 -8.26 -4.11
C VAL A 58 -10.87 -7.23 -3.63
N GLY A 59 -9.73 -7.11 -4.30
CA GLY A 59 -8.62 -6.27 -3.83
C GLY A 59 -8.99 -4.79 -3.69
N PHE A 60 -9.54 -4.18 -4.73
CA PHE A 60 -9.91 -2.77 -4.75
C PHE A 60 -11.02 -2.44 -3.72
N PRO A 61 -12.16 -3.17 -3.68
CA PRO A 61 -13.16 -2.98 -2.64
C PRO A 61 -12.60 -3.17 -1.22
N ALA A 62 -11.76 -4.19 -1.00
CA ALA A 62 -11.15 -4.44 0.31
C ALA A 62 -10.20 -3.29 0.71
N CYS A 63 -9.38 -2.79 -0.21
CA CYS A 63 -8.54 -1.61 0.01
C CYS A 63 -9.36 -0.37 0.33
N LEU A 64 -10.43 -0.09 -0.42
CA LEU A 64 -11.30 1.06 -0.17
C LEU A 64 -11.96 0.95 1.21
N PHE A 65 -12.52 -0.22 1.53
CA PHE A 65 -13.15 -0.49 2.82
C PHE A 65 -12.15 -0.32 3.99
N PHE A 66 -10.98 -0.94 3.89
CA PHE A 66 -9.96 -0.88 4.94
C PHE A 66 -9.45 0.55 5.17
N ASN A 67 -9.19 1.30 4.10
CA ASN A 67 -8.75 2.70 4.21
C ASN A 67 -9.87 3.62 4.72
N ALA A 68 -11.12 3.41 4.31
CA ALA A 68 -12.26 4.15 4.83
C ALA A 68 -12.47 3.87 6.33
N MET A 69 -12.39 2.60 6.74
CA MET A 69 -12.46 2.20 8.14
C MET A 69 -11.31 2.84 8.94
N ASN A 70 -10.07 2.81 8.42
CA ASN A 70 -8.94 3.47 9.08
C ASN A 70 -9.14 4.98 9.21
N LYS A 71 -9.72 5.64 8.18
CA LYS A 71 -10.04 7.06 8.25
C LYS A 71 -11.11 7.36 9.30
N PHE A 72 -12.17 6.56 9.36
CA PHE A 72 -13.26 6.75 10.32
C PHE A 72 -12.82 6.47 11.76
N MET A 73 -12.09 5.37 11.96
CA MET A 73 -11.74 4.85 13.28
C MET A 73 -10.51 5.54 13.88
N PHE A 74 -9.49 5.80 13.07
CA PHE A 74 -8.22 6.36 13.52
C PHE A 74 -7.96 7.80 13.03
N ASN A 75 -8.68 8.30 12.03
CA ASN A 75 -8.50 9.65 11.49
C ASN A 75 -7.03 10.06 11.25
N ILE A 76 -6.25 9.18 10.59
CA ILE A 76 -4.79 9.30 10.40
C ILE A 76 -4.44 10.33 9.29
N GLY A 77 -5.03 11.52 9.34
CA GLY A 77 -4.71 12.61 8.41
C GLY A 77 -4.87 12.21 6.94
N ILE A 78 -3.81 12.48 6.14
CA ILE A 78 -3.76 12.28 4.68
C ILE A 78 -3.49 10.82 4.27
N PHE A 79 -3.00 9.98 5.19
CA PHE A 79 -2.49 8.64 4.88
C PHE A 79 -3.51 7.75 4.13
N PRO A 80 -4.78 7.61 4.57
CA PRO A 80 -5.74 6.76 3.87
C PRO A 80 -6.01 7.20 2.44
N TYR A 81 -5.95 8.50 2.15
CA TYR A 81 -6.17 9.03 0.81
C TYR A 81 -5.02 8.68 -0.13
N VAL A 82 -3.77 8.81 0.33
CA VAL A 82 -2.60 8.43 -0.47
C VAL A 82 -2.61 6.93 -0.77
N MET A 83 -3.00 6.10 0.21
CA MET A 83 -3.11 4.65 0.02
C MET A 83 -4.18 4.29 -1.02
N VAL A 84 -5.35 4.94 -0.99
CA VAL A 84 -6.37 4.76 -2.03
C VAL A 84 -5.87 5.25 -3.40
N CYS A 85 -5.18 6.39 -3.47
CA CYS A 85 -4.59 6.86 -4.72
C CYS A 85 -3.52 5.90 -5.25
N SER A 86 -2.79 5.19 -4.39
CA SER A 86 -1.79 4.22 -4.83
C SER A 86 -2.38 3.02 -5.58
N LEU A 87 -3.70 2.76 -5.48
CA LEU A 87 -4.38 1.74 -6.27
C LEU A 87 -4.31 2.02 -7.78
N VAL A 88 -4.10 3.27 -8.17
CA VAL A 88 -3.83 3.68 -9.56
C VAL A 88 -2.64 2.93 -10.14
N LEU A 89 -1.64 2.54 -9.32
CA LEU A 89 -0.49 1.76 -9.77
C LEU A 89 -0.85 0.32 -10.17
N PHE A 90 -1.94 -0.23 -9.62
CA PHE A 90 -2.42 -1.57 -9.94
C PHE A 90 -3.37 -1.60 -11.15
N MET A 91 -3.61 -0.43 -11.73
CA MET A 91 -4.50 -0.22 -12.87
C MET A 91 -3.76 -0.39 -14.20
N PRO A 92 -4.39 -0.98 -15.22
CA PRO A 92 -3.75 -1.31 -16.49
C PRO A 92 -3.53 -0.03 -17.29
N PRO A 93 -2.46 0.05 -18.10
CA PRO A 93 -2.17 1.21 -18.95
C PRO A 93 -3.36 1.63 -19.84
N ALA A 94 -4.14 0.64 -20.32
CA ALA A 94 -5.33 0.85 -21.14
C ALA A 94 -6.40 1.72 -20.46
N PHE A 95 -6.49 1.69 -19.13
CA PHE A 95 -7.42 2.54 -18.39
C PHE A 95 -7.11 4.02 -18.59
N PHE A 96 -5.83 4.41 -18.57
CA PHE A 96 -5.44 5.81 -18.71
C PHE A 96 -5.73 6.35 -20.12
N VAL A 97 -5.70 5.48 -21.12
CA VAL A 97 -6.09 5.81 -22.50
C VAL A 97 -7.60 6.02 -22.61
N ALA A 98 -8.40 5.28 -21.85
CA ALA A 98 -9.86 5.40 -21.83
C ALA A 98 -10.36 6.55 -20.93
N LEU A 99 -9.57 6.95 -19.93
CA LEU A 99 -9.91 7.98 -18.94
C LEU A 99 -10.45 9.30 -19.54
N PRO A 100 -9.81 9.94 -20.54
CA PRO A 100 -10.34 11.18 -21.13
C PRO A 100 -11.68 10.98 -21.86
N LYS A 101 -11.93 9.78 -22.42
CA LYS A 101 -13.20 9.44 -23.08
C LYS A 101 -14.32 9.28 -22.05
N ILE A 102 -14.03 8.64 -20.91
CA ILE A 102 -14.98 8.47 -19.80
C ILE A 102 -15.35 9.82 -19.18
N ILE A 103 -14.34 10.66 -18.90
CA ILE A 103 -14.56 12.00 -18.34
C ILE A 103 -15.34 12.87 -19.33
N GLY A 104 -15.00 12.82 -20.63
CA GLY A 104 -15.73 13.52 -21.68
C GLY A 104 -17.20 13.06 -21.77
N ALA A 105 -17.47 11.76 -21.68
CA ALA A 105 -18.83 11.22 -21.70
C ALA A 105 -19.65 11.63 -20.46
N CYS A 106 -19.05 11.59 -19.26
CA CYS A 106 -19.70 12.02 -18.01
C CYS A 106 -19.97 13.52 -17.96
N LEU A 107 -19.04 14.35 -18.45
CA LEU A 107 -19.17 15.82 -18.41
C LEU A 107 -20.07 16.36 -19.53
N LEU A 108 -20.09 15.72 -20.70
CA LEU A 108 -20.86 16.18 -21.88
C LEU A 108 -22.21 15.48 -22.02
N GLY A 109 -22.60 14.61 -21.09
CA GLY A 109 -23.92 13.96 -21.09
C GLY A 109 -24.16 13.09 -22.32
N ALA A 110 -23.11 12.50 -22.89
CA ALA A 110 -23.26 11.55 -23.98
C ALA A 110 -23.88 10.26 -23.42
N GLY A 111 -25.12 9.98 -23.84
CA GLY A 111 -25.95 8.86 -23.40
C GLY A 111 -25.26 7.51 -23.50
N ASN A 112 -25.87 6.54 -22.79
CA ASN A 112 -25.58 5.12 -22.51
C ASN A 112 -24.81 4.24 -23.54
N ASP A 113 -24.34 4.76 -24.66
CA ASP A 113 -23.71 4.04 -25.77
C ASP A 113 -22.22 3.77 -25.52
N VAL A 114 -21.62 4.43 -24.53
CA VAL A 114 -20.20 4.27 -24.17
C VAL A 114 -19.95 3.00 -23.34
N TRP A 115 -20.97 2.47 -22.64
CA TRP A 115 -20.84 1.32 -21.73
C TRP A 115 -20.94 -0.05 -22.42
N THR A 116 -21.38 -0.11 -23.68
CA THR A 116 -21.74 -1.39 -24.33
C THR A 116 -20.64 -2.02 -25.18
N GLN A 117 -19.55 -1.30 -25.53
CA GLN A 117 -18.51 -1.86 -26.41
C GLN A 117 -17.15 -2.13 -25.75
N GLN A 118 -16.95 -1.79 -24.48
CA GLN A 118 -15.61 -1.80 -23.91
C GLN A 118 -15.58 -2.15 -22.42
N VAL A 119 -16.39 -3.10 -22.00
CA VAL A 119 -16.16 -3.76 -20.71
C VAL A 119 -14.95 -4.67 -20.88
N PRO A 120 -13.80 -4.40 -20.23
CA PRO A 120 -12.60 -5.20 -20.46
C PRO A 120 -12.76 -6.58 -19.80
N ASP A 121 -12.21 -7.63 -20.44
CA ASP A 121 -12.31 -9.03 -20.02
C ASP A 121 -11.96 -9.30 -18.54
N TRP A 122 -11.13 -8.44 -17.93
CA TRP A 122 -10.73 -8.56 -16.53
C TRP A 122 -11.87 -8.33 -15.52
N LEU A 123 -12.97 -7.68 -15.92
CA LEU A 123 -14.12 -7.42 -15.05
C LEU A 123 -15.00 -8.67 -14.85
N GLY A 124 -14.71 -9.77 -15.56
CA GLY A 124 -15.40 -11.05 -15.39
C GLY A 124 -16.87 -11.07 -15.85
N LEU A 125 -17.35 -9.94 -16.39
CA LEU A 125 -18.67 -9.79 -17.00
C LEU A 125 -18.56 -10.04 -18.50
N GLY A 126 -18.11 -11.22 -18.90
CA GLY A 126 -18.07 -11.61 -20.31
C GLY A 126 -19.49 -11.54 -20.88
N THR A 127 -19.74 -10.59 -21.78
CA THR A 127 -21.02 -10.48 -22.45
C THR A 127 -21.15 -11.68 -23.39
N ARG A 128 -22.30 -12.35 -23.33
CA ARG A 128 -22.63 -13.57 -24.08
C ARG A 128 -22.35 -13.48 -25.59
N LYS A 129 -22.29 -12.26 -26.13
CA LYS A 129 -22.16 -11.96 -27.56
C LYS A 129 -20.77 -12.22 -28.15
N GLN A 130 -19.68 -11.93 -27.41
CA GLN A 130 -18.30 -12.16 -27.88
C GLN A 130 -18.02 -13.66 -28.15
N LYS A 131 -18.61 -14.53 -27.32
CA LYS A 131 -18.47 -15.99 -27.43
C LYS A 131 -19.19 -16.56 -28.65
N ASP A 132 -20.24 -15.90 -29.13
CA ASP A 132 -20.99 -16.34 -30.31
C ASP A 132 -20.25 -15.94 -31.59
N ASP A 133 -19.61 -14.75 -31.61
CA ASP A 133 -18.81 -14.26 -32.74
C ASP A 133 -17.54 -15.11 -32.98
N ASP A 134 -16.86 -15.57 -31.91
CA ASP A 134 -15.70 -16.46 -32.00
C ASP A 134 -16.08 -17.85 -32.53
N VAL A 135 -17.27 -18.35 -32.18
CA VAL A 135 -17.80 -19.64 -32.65
C VAL A 135 -18.23 -19.57 -34.12
N GLU A 136 -18.77 -18.44 -34.56
CA GLU A 136 -19.16 -18.22 -35.96
C GLU A 136 -17.94 -18.06 -36.87
N ASN A 137 -16.89 -17.37 -36.40
CA ASN A 137 -15.63 -17.22 -37.14
C ASN A 137 -14.84 -18.54 -37.23
N ALA A 138 -14.87 -19.37 -36.18
CA ALA A 138 -14.27 -20.71 -36.20
C ALA A 138 -14.98 -21.68 -37.16
N ARG A 139 -16.28 -21.49 -37.42
CA ARG A 139 -17.03 -22.29 -38.40
C ARG A 139 -16.80 -21.84 -39.85
N GLY A 140 -16.43 -20.58 -40.07
CA GLY A 140 -16.12 -20.04 -41.40
C GLY A 140 -14.76 -20.43 -41.96
N SER A 141 -13.81 -20.87 -41.12
CA SER A 141 -12.43 -21.16 -41.52
C SER A 141 -12.17 -22.64 -41.86
N ALA A 142 -13.18 -23.49 -41.87
CA ALA A 142 -13.05 -24.93 -42.11
C ALA A 142 -13.61 -25.34 -43.49
N THR A 143 -13.00 -24.87 -44.58
CA THR A 143 -13.27 -25.41 -45.92
C THR A 143 -11.98 -25.62 -46.75
N VAL A 144 -11.67 -26.92 -46.93
CA VAL A 144 -11.21 -27.59 -48.17
C VAL A 144 -9.74 -27.47 -48.66
N GLY A 145 -9.04 -28.63 -48.58
CA GLY A 145 -8.11 -29.23 -49.56
C GLY A 145 -6.66 -28.71 -49.61
N ASP A 146 -5.58 -29.49 -49.76
CA ASP A 146 -5.35 -30.92 -50.00
C ASP A 146 -3.84 -31.23 -49.76
N PRO A 147 -3.40 -32.51 -49.73
CA PRO A 147 -2.09 -32.95 -49.25
C PRO A 147 -1.04 -33.05 -50.36
N LEU A 148 0.16 -32.50 -50.15
CA LEU A 148 1.34 -32.86 -50.93
C LEU A 148 2.60 -32.86 -50.06
N LEU A 149 3.24 -34.03 -50.06
CA LEU A 149 4.57 -34.29 -49.53
C LEU A 149 5.61 -33.44 -50.27
N ASP A 150 6.45 -32.73 -49.53
CA ASP A 150 7.74 -32.23 -50.04
C ASP A 150 8.84 -32.58 -49.03
N ASP A 151 9.40 -33.77 -49.23
CA ASP A 151 10.63 -34.23 -48.62
C ASP A 151 11.81 -33.55 -49.32
N ASN A 152 12.17 -32.33 -48.90
CA ASN A 152 13.54 -31.79 -49.10
C ASN A 152 13.77 -30.53 -48.26
N LYS A 153 14.28 -30.71 -47.03
CA LYS A 153 15.02 -29.65 -46.35
C LYS A 153 16.30 -30.22 -45.74
N PRO A 154 17.49 -29.78 -46.19
CA PRO A 154 18.73 -30.28 -45.63
C PRO A 154 18.88 -29.81 -44.19
N THR A 155 19.20 -30.81 -43.37
CA THR A 155 19.83 -30.81 -42.06
C THR A 155 20.69 -29.57 -41.81
N SER A 156 20.12 -28.55 -41.17
CA SER A 156 20.84 -27.47 -40.50
C SER A 156 20.82 -27.71 -38.98
N ALA A 157 21.13 -28.94 -38.58
CA ALA A 157 21.21 -29.37 -37.19
C ALA A 157 22.58 -29.10 -36.54
N SER A 158 23.38 -28.15 -37.03
CA SER A 158 24.76 -27.94 -36.55
C SER A 158 25.19 -26.49 -36.27
N ALA A 159 24.27 -25.53 -36.27
CA ALA A 159 24.62 -24.11 -36.07
C ALA A 159 24.14 -23.48 -34.75
N GLN A 160 23.38 -24.21 -33.91
CA GLN A 160 22.72 -23.61 -32.73
C GLN A 160 23.06 -24.33 -31.43
N GLU A 161 24.32 -24.74 -31.26
CA GLU A 161 24.81 -25.37 -30.02
C GLU A 161 26.05 -24.66 -29.44
N ARG A 162 26.17 -23.34 -29.65
CA ARG A 162 27.17 -22.50 -28.97
C ARG A 162 26.49 -21.29 -28.36
N ASP A 163 26.12 -21.42 -27.09
CA ASP A 163 26.28 -20.39 -26.04
C ASP A 163 25.40 -20.68 -24.81
N ALA A 164 25.58 -21.87 -24.22
CA ALA A 164 25.10 -22.14 -22.87
C ALA A 164 26.07 -21.53 -21.84
N ARG A 165 26.22 -20.20 -21.82
CA ARG A 165 26.76 -19.47 -20.66
C ARG A 165 25.59 -18.85 -19.91
N PRO A 166 25.21 -19.35 -18.72
CA PRO A 166 24.01 -18.88 -18.03
C PRO A 166 24.07 -17.39 -17.63
N TRP A 167 25.25 -16.76 -17.69
CA TRP A 167 25.49 -15.37 -17.28
C TRP A 167 26.30 -14.54 -18.31
N GLY A 168 26.26 -14.89 -19.60
CA GLY A 168 27.02 -14.19 -20.66
C GLY A 168 26.62 -12.72 -20.93
N TRP A 169 25.52 -12.25 -20.33
CA TRP A 169 24.90 -10.95 -20.61
C TRP A 169 25.23 -9.82 -19.62
N LEU A 170 26.01 -10.09 -18.57
CA LEU A 170 26.28 -9.14 -17.49
C LEU A 170 27.57 -8.36 -17.79
N THR A 171 27.45 -7.35 -18.66
CA THR A 171 28.53 -6.40 -18.94
C THR A 171 29.00 -5.74 -17.64
N ARG A 172 30.30 -5.38 -17.50
CA ARG A 172 30.85 -4.68 -16.30
C ARG A 172 29.99 -3.48 -15.85
N LYS A 173 29.37 -2.77 -16.81
CA LYS A 173 28.41 -1.68 -16.55
C LYS A 173 27.14 -2.16 -15.83
N LYS A 174 26.54 -3.28 -16.24
CA LYS A 174 25.37 -3.89 -15.59
C LYS A 174 25.71 -4.44 -14.21
N LEU A 175 26.91 -5.02 -14.04
CA LEU A 175 27.39 -5.46 -12.72
C LEU A 175 27.51 -4.28 -11.74
N PHE A 176 28.05 -3.15 -12.20
CA PHE A 176 28.13 -1.94 -11.37
C PHE A 176 26.75 -1.42 -10.96
N VAL A 177 25.79 -1.36 -11.88
CA VAL A 177 24.40 -0.99 -11.56
C VAL A 177 23.77 -1.96 -10.57
N LEU A 178 23.99 -3.26 -10.72
CA LEU A 178 23.45 -4.27 -9.81
C LEU A 178 24.08 -4.20 -8.42
N ILE A 179 25.38 -3.97 -8.31
CA ILE A 179 26.06 -3.75 -7.02
C ILE A 179 25.53 -2.48 -6.36
N PHE A 180 25.38 -1.40 -7.13
CA PHE A 180 24.86 -0.14 -6.60
C PHE A 180 23.40 -0.28 -6.14
N MET A 181 22.51 -0.84 -6.96
CA MET A 181 21.11 -1.08 -6.59
C MET A 181 21.00 -2.06 -5.42
N GLY A 182 21.81 -3.12 -5.41
CA GLY A 182 21.84 -4.10 -4.34
C GLY A 182 22.33 -3.49 -3.03
N GLY A 183 23.41 -2.69 -3.07
CA GLY A 183 23.93 -1.97 -1.92
C GLY A 183 22.94 -0.91 -1.39
N PHE A 184 22.28 -0.19 -2.29
CA PHE A 184 21.24 0.77 -1.93
C PHE A 184 20.05 0.09 -1.26
N ALA A 185 19.55 -1.01 -1.84
CA ALA A 185 18.47 -1.80 -1.24
C ALA A 185 18.89 -2.37 0.13
N ALA A 186 20.10 -2.92 0.23
CA ALA A 186 20.65 -3.44 1.48
C ALA A 186 20.75 -2.35 2.55
N PHE A 187 21.21 -1.14 2.18
CA PHE A 187 21.24 0.01 3.10
C PHE A 187 19.83 0.39 3.57
N HIS A 188 18.87 0.51 2.65
CA HIS A 188 17.49 0.86 3.00
C HIS A 188 16.78 -0.19 3.85
N VAL A 189 17.22 -1.45 3.80
CA VAL A 189 16.71 -2.52 4.68
C VAL A 189 17.47 -2.55 6.01
N ALA A 190 18.80 -2.47 5.98
CA ALA A 190 19.65 -2.56 7.16
C ALA A 190 19.54 -1.33 8.07
N PHE A 191 19.46 -0.13 7.50
CA PHE A 191 19.45 1.11 8.27
C PHE A 191 18.20 1.23 9.17
N PRO A 192 16.98 0.88 8.74
CA PRO A 192 15.81 0.83 9.61
C PRO A 192 15.84 -0.38 10.57
N LEU A 193 16.42 -1.51 10.18
CA LEU A 193 16.59 -2.70 11.04
C LEU A 193 17.73 -2.57 12.05
N ARG A 194 18.53 -1.49 12.01
CA ARG A 194 19.66 -1.27 12.91
C ARG A 194 19.33 -1.41 14.39
N HIS A 195 18.07 -1.14 14.74
CA HIS A 195 17.62 -1.23 16.13
C HIS A 195 17.56 -2.65 16.69
N PHE A 196 17.47 -3.68 15.85
CA PHE A 196 17.55 -5.08 16.29
C PHE A 196 18.99 -5.55 16.54
N VAL A 197 19.98 -4.89 15.94
CA VAL A 197 21.39 -5.32 15.96
C VAL A 197 22.24 -4.44 16.88
N LEU A 198 21.96 -3.14 16.93
CA LEU A 198 22.77 -2.16 17.68
C LEU A 198 22.21 -1.83 19.07
N TYR A 199 20.90 -1.98 19.31
CA TYR A 199 20.26 -1.63 20.57
C TYR A 199 19.66 -2.88 21.22
N HIS A 200 20.02 -3.13 22.49
CA HIS A 200 19.51 -4.29 23.26
C HIS A 200 18.20 -3.98 24.00
N SER A 201 17.82 -2.71 24.13
CA SER A 201 16.61 -2.27 24.83
C SER A 201 15.44 -2.07 23.87
N ASP A 202 14.21 -2.24 24.36
CA ASP A 202 13.00 -2.00 23.55
C ASP A 202 12.91 -0.51 23.17
N PRO A 203 12.94 -0.16 21.87
CA PRO A 203 12.89 1.22 21.41
C PRO A 203 11.66 1.96 21.94
N SER A 204 10.55 1.23 22.19
CA SER A 204 9.29 1.77 22.69
C SER A 204 9.43 2.48 24.05
N TRP A 205 10.50 2.20 24.80
CA TRP A 205 10.74 2.71 26.16
C TRP A 205 11.99 3.57 26.29
N THR A 206 13.04 3.34 25.50
CA THR A 206 14.29 4.11 25.61
C THR A 206 14.38 5.31 24.66
N GLU A 207 13.46 5.44 23.70
CA GLU A 207 13.50 6.45 22.62
C GLU A 207 14.76 6.36 21.71
N GLU A 208 15.70 5.45 21.99
CA GLU A 208 16.91 5.23 21.21
C GLU A 208 16.58 4.57 19.86
N GLY A 209 17.08 5.15 18.76
CA GLY A 209 16.84 4.62 17.43
C GLY A 209 15.42 4.86 16.88
N HIS A 210 14.59 5.68 17.53
CA HIS A 210 13.24 6.02 17.05
C HIS A 210 13.21 6.79 15.72
N PHE A 211 14.23 7.63 15.46
CA PHE A 211 14.34 8.36 14.21
C PHE A 211 14.68 7.41 13.06
N SER A 212 13.94 7.48 11.95
CA SER A 212 14.20 6.65 10.76
C SER A 212 14.13 5.13 10.97
N ALA A 213 13.35 4.68 11.96
CA ALA A 213 12.96 3.28 12.07
C ALA A 213 11.68 3.02 11.26
N TRP A 214 11.48 1.78 10.78
CA TRP A 214 10.22 1.34 10.16
C TRP A 214 9.11 1.11 11.19
N HIS A 215 8.90 2.07 12.09
CA HIS A 215 7.84 2.05 13.07
C HIS A 215 6.94 3.25 12.78
N MET A 216 5.63 3.01 12.72
CA MET A 216 4.65 4.10 12.60
C MET A 216 4.71 4.98 13.86
N MET A 217 4.31 6.25 13.74
CA MET A 217 4.27 7.18 14.88
C MET A 217 3.42 6.61 16.01
N LEU A 218 4.08 6.13 17.07
CA LEU A 218 3.47 5.44 18.22
C LEU A 218 3.19 6.39 19.40
N ARG A 219 3.66 7.64 19.33
CA ARG A 219 3.55 8.62 20.40
C ARG A 219 3.32 10.00 19.81
N SER A 220 2.35 10.74 20.35
CA SER A 220 2.27 12.19 20.23
C SER A 220 2.65 12.80 21.58
N LYS A 221 3.60 13.73 21.59
CA LYS A 221 3.85 14.58 22.75
C LYS A 221 3.07 15.87 22.51
N ARG A 222 2.16 16.19 23.42
CA ARG A 222 1.44 17.47 23.42
C ARG A 222 1.97 18.25 24.62
N GLY A 223 2.51 19.44 24.37
CA GLY A 223 2.93 20.37 25.41
C GLY A 223 2.08 21.60 25.31
N ASP A 224 1.45 22.00 26.41
CA ASP A 224 0.76 23.27 26.51
C ASP A 224 1.76 24.30 27.05
N ALA A 225 1.94 25.40 26.34
CA ALA A 225 2.79 26.51 26.75
C ALA A 225 1.90 27.70 27.11
N PHE A 226 2.03 28.17 28.35
CA PHE A 226 1.36 29.38 28.80
C PHE A 226 2.35 30.54 28.76
N VAL A 227 2.06 31.55 27.94
CA VAL A 227 2.86 32.77 27.89
C VAL A 227 2.13 33.83 28.71
N ARG A 228 2.77 34.32 29.76
CA ARG A 228 2.27 35.44 30.57
C ARG A 228 3.08 36.68 30.23
N LEU A 229 2.39 37.77 29.89
CA LEU A 229 3.01 39.06 29.63
C LEU A 229 3.03 39.86 30.94
N PHE A 230 4.20 40.33 31.33
CA PHE A 230 4.38 41.22 32.48
C PHE A 230 4.66 42.62 31.98
N THR A 231 3.95 43.61 32.53
CA THR A 231 4.23 45.02 32.28
C THR A 231 5.16 45.62 33.34
N ASP A 232 5.28 44.95 34.50
CA ASP A 232 6.17 45.33 35.59
C ASP A 232 7.33 44.33 35.70
N GLU A 233 8.56 44.86 35.73
CA GLU A 233 9.78 44.08 35.86
C GLU A 233 9.89 43.41 37.24
N GLN A 234 9.29 44.02 38.28
CA GLN A 234 9.30 43.43 39.62
C GLN A 234 8.43 42.17 39.70
N GLU A 235 7.26 42.17 39.05
CA GLU A 235 6.38 41.00 38.97
C GLU A 235 7.03 39.86 38.16
N MET A 236 7.73 40.20 37.07
CA MET A 236 8.48 39.23 36.27
C MET A 236 9.57 38.55 37.11
N ARG A 237 10.38 39.33 37.84
CA ARG A 237 11.46 38.80 38.70
C ARG A 237 10.93 37.97 39.87
N ALA A 238 9.77 38.33 40.42
CA ALA A 238 9.10 37.54 41.45
C ALA A 238 8.63 36.17 40.92
N CYS A 239 8.12 36.13 39.70
CA CYS A 239 7.73 34.89 39.01
C CYS A 239 8.95 34.02 38.64
N GLU A 240 10.07 34.60 38.20
CA GLU A 240 11.31 33.84 37.96
C GLU A 240 11.87 33.19 39.22
N ALA A 241 11.75 33.87 40.37
CA ALA A 241 12.21 33.36 41.65
C ALA A 241 11.33 32.23 42.22
N ASP A 242 10.02 32.22 41.90
CA ASP A 242 9.09 31.17 42.30
C ASP A 242 8.10 30.82 41.19
N ALA A 243 8.33 29.68 40.54
CA ALA A 243 7.46 29.16 39.49
C ALA A 243 6.01 28.86 39.98
N ALA A 244 5.79 28.69 41.28
CA ALA A 244 4.44 28.54 41.84
C ALA A 244 3.69 29.89 41.85
N ALA A 245 4.38 31.02 42.08
CA ALA A 245 3.80 32.36 42.03
C ALA A 245 3.36 32.77 40.60
N CYS A 246 3.98 32.19 39.57
CA CYS A 246 3.57 32.40 38.18
C CYS A 246 2.21 31.79 37.82
N ARG A 247 1.79 30.73 38.53
CA ARG A 247 0.50 30.07 38.33
C ARG A 247 -0.56 30.87 39.07
N GLY A 248 -1.19 31.81 38.37
CA GLY A 248 -2.26 32.64 38.93
C GLY A 248 -3.36 31.79 39.57
N ALA A 249 -3.87 32.24 40.72
CA ALA A 249 -5.05 31.65 41.35
C ALA A 249 -6.27 31.86 40.44
N GLY A 250 -6.61 30.85 39.64
CA GLY A 250 -7.82 30.83 38.83
C GLY A 250 -7.61 30.34 37.41
N VAL A 251 -7.42 29.03 37.25
CA VAL A 251 -8.10 28.15 36.27
C VAL A 251 -8.26 26.79 36.91
#